data_AF-U6EDV9-F1
#
_entry.id   AF-U6EDV9-F1
#
_cell.length_a   1.000
_cell.length_b   1.000
_cell.length_c   1.000
_cell.angle_alpha   90.00
_cell.angle_beta   90.00
_cell.angle_gamma   90.00
#
_symmetry.space_group_name_H-M   'P 1'
#
loop_
_entity.id
_entity.type
_entity.pdbx_description
1 polymer ?
#
loop_
_entity_poly.entity_id
_entity_poly.type
_entity_poly.pdbx_seq_one_letter_code
_entity_poly.pdbx_strand_id
1 'polypeptide(L)'
;MEISDYRALTVDEKTLKIVENFLKHEKQGKHDARKTARQVLREYLVETDDGSYTFKSESLDGKSETMHTHHGAVTEAREKFVKPARLEGKDKISVLDICSGLGYNAATCIEYLGPDVEIELDLVEISKETMALALLLDAPLKSYRIIQKAIEDELYERQDIKSRHFLEDIPDNISISLHIEDARETVKKLEGHNKYDAIFLDPFSPLKSPELYTIEFFTILNNLLKPHGIILTYTSAAPVRAAMVTSGLHVGEGPSFGRRGGTLASLNKEIIDKPLSMNDERMIALSDAGIPFHDPDLKGSSQEILQRRKQEREISRGNDRFSSTVKTPIYLNRELEEGRLKRRVLRNLNKLGFDDLTSDKSRFVVCPQYSDCICGRNCKNYDNSRERINEMNNRLTSLL
;
A
#
# COMPACT_ATOMS: atom_id res chain seq x y z
N MET A 1 -10.81 27.90 11.06
CA MET A 1 -10.65 26.49 10.67
C MET A 1 -9.83 25.86 11.75
N GLU A 2 -10.46 25.05 12.59
CA GLU A 2 -9.75 24.22 13.56
C GLU A 2 -8.70 23.41 12.81
N ILE A 3 -7.49 23.35 13.36
CA ILE A 3 -6.47 22.40 12.91
C ILE A 3 -7.14 21.04 13.05
N SER A 4 -7.44 20.41 11.91
CA SER A 4 -7.90 19.04 11.87
C SER A 4 -6.85 18.21 12.64
N ASP A 5 -7.23 17.71 13.81
CA ASP A 5 -6.38 16.91 14.70
C ASP A 5 -6.13 15.56 14.01
N TYR A 6 -5.17 15.54 13.09
CA TYR A 6 -4.84 14.36 12.31
C TYR A 6 -4.29 13.30 13.25
N ARG A 7 -5.08 12.25 13.44
CA ARG A 7 -4.69 11.05 14.18
C ARG A 7 -4.56 9.89 13.20
N ALA A 8 -3.34 9.49 12.91
CA ALA A 8 -3.08 8.31 12.10
C ALA A 8 -3.61 7.05 12.81
N LEU A 9 -4.09 6.09 12.01
CA LEU A 9 -4.47 4.80 12.55
C LEU A 9 -3.22 4.02 12.99
N THR A 10 -3.30 3.41 14.16
CA THR A 10 -2.23 2.62 14.78
C THR A 10 -2.80 1.31 15.36
N VAL A 11 -1.95 0.55 16.04
CA VAL A 11 -2.36 -0.62 16.85
C VAL A 11 -3.39 -0.19 17.91
N ASP A 12 -4.22 -1.12 18.38
CA ASP A 12 -5.26 -0.79 19.35
C ASP A 12 -4.73 -0.08 20.61
N GLU A 13 -5.52 0.88 21.12
CA GLU A 13 -5.10 1.77 22.22
C GLU A 13 -4.67 1.02 23.49
N LYS A 14 -5.24 -0.16 23.78
CA LYS A 14 -4.88 -0.92 24.98
C LYS A 14 -3.50 -1.52 24.84
N THR A 15 -3.19 -2.08 23.66
CA THR A 15 -1.86 -2.55 23.32
C THR A 15 -0.84 -1.41 23.40
N LEU A 16 -1.12 -0.26 22.79
CA LEU A 16 -0.23 0.91 22.88
C LEU A 16 -0.02 1.34 24.33
N LYS A 17 -1.06 1.30 25.17
CA LYS A 17 -0.94 1.65 26.59
C LYS A 17 -0.01 0.72 27.37
N ILE A 18 0.02 -0.57 27.02
CA ILE A 18 0.96 -1.54 27.59
C ILE A 18 2.40 -1.13 27.23
N VAL A 19 2.62 -0.74 25.97
CA VAL A 19 3.94 -0.31 25.48
C VAL A 19 4.38 1.02 26.10
N GLU A 20 3.50 2.00 26.22
CA GLU A 20 3.79 3.26 26.92
C GLU A 20 4.26 3.00 28.35
N ASN A 21 3.56 2.10 29.07
CA ASN A 21 3.94 1.70 30.43
C ASN A 21 5.29 0.97 30.44
N PHE A 22 5.54 0.09 29.46
CA PHE A 22 6.84 -0.56 29.26
C PHE A 22 7.96 0.46 29.10
N LEU A 23 7.86 1.38 28.14
CA LEU A 23 8.86 2.41 27.87
C LEU A 23 9.08 3.30 29.11
N LYS A 24 8.00 3.70 29.79
CA LYS A 24 8.09 4.45 31.06
C LYS A 24 8.89 3.69 32.12
N HIS A 25 8.67 2.39 32.26
CA HIS A 25 9.37 1.57 33.25
C HIS A 25 10.84 1.32 32.88
N GLU A 26 11.15 1.10 31.61
CA GLU A 26 12.51 1.05 31.07
C GLU A 26 13.26 2.36 31.34
N LYS A 27 12.63 3.50 31.04
CA LYS A 27 13.18 4.84 31.32
C LYS A 27 13.42 5.09 32.81
N GLN A 28 12.69 4.40 33.68
CA GLN A 28 12.91 4.43 35.13
C GLN A 28 14.00 3.47 35.60
N GLY A 29 14.52 2.59 34.72
CA GLY A 29 15.53 1.60 35.04
C GLY A 29 14.97 0.34 35.73
N LYS A 30 13.68 0.04 35.57
CA LYS A 30 13.10 -1.19 36.13
C LYS A 30 13.56 -2.41 35.33
N HIS A 31 14.39 -3.25 35.94
CA HIS A 31 15.00 -4.42 35.29
C HIS A 31 14.00 -5.49 34.79
N ASP A 32 12.77 -5.52 35.32
CA ASP A 32 11.73 -6.47 34.95
C ASP A 32 10.70 -5.90 33.94
N ALA A 33 10.89 -4.66 33.45
CA ALA A 33 9.95 -3.96 32.58
C ALA A 33 9.54 -4.78 31.35
N ARG A 34 10.50 -5.34 30.60
CA ARG A 34 10.23 -6.19 29.43
C ARG A 34 9.47 -7.45 29.78
N LYS A 35 9.86 -8.13 30.88
CA LYS A 35 9.23 -9.38 31.32
C LYS A 35 7.76 -9.13 31.67
N THR A 36 7.50 -8.08 32.43
CA THR A 36 6.14 -7.67 32.83
C THR A 36 5.33 -7.26 31.61
N ALA A 37 5.89 -6.47 30.70
CA ALA A 37 5.22 -6.06 29.48
C ALA A 37 4.84 -7.26 28.60
N ARG A 38 5.77 -8.19 28.35
CA ARG A 38 5.51 -9.44 27.62
C ARG A 38 4.39 -10.25 28.25
N GLN A 39 4.34 -10.34 29.58
CA GLN A 39 3.30 -11.09 30.27
C GLN A 39 1.91 -10.49 30.04
N VAL A 40 1.77 -9.16 30.13
CA VAL A 40 0.49 -8.47 29.90
C VAL A 40 0.10 -8.49 28.43
N LEU A 41 1.08 -8.37 27.52
CA LEU A 41 0.86 -8.32 26.07
C LEU A 41 0.29 -9.63 25.50
N ARG A 42 0.52 -10.77 26.16
CA ARG A 42 0.06 -12.10 25.71
C ARG A 42 -1.43 -12.18 25.41
N GLU A 43 -2.27 -11.44 26.13
CA GLU A 43 -3.72 -11.43 25.90
C GLU A 43 -4.15 -10.73 24.59
N TYR A 44 -3.24 -9.94 24.01
CA TYR A 44 -3.47 -9.14 22.81
C TYR A 44 -2.74 -9.69 21.57
N LEU A 45 -1.79 -10.60 21.77
CA LEU A 45 -1.06 -11.26 20.69
C LEU A 45 -1.97 -12.18 19.89
N VAL A 46 -1.87 -12.07 18.58
CA VAL A 46 -2.44 -13.04 17.66
C VAL A 46 -1.28 -13.80 17.05
N GLU A 47 -1.12 -15.07 17.43
CA GLU A 47 -0.20 -15.98 16.77
C GLU A 47 -0.71 -16.29 15.36
N THR A 48 0.21 -16.34 14.41
CA THR A 48 -0.06 -16.65 13.00
C THR A 48 0.45 -18.05 12.66
N ASP A 49 0.00 -18.62 11.54
CA ASP A 49 0.29 -20.02 11.19
C ASP A 49 1.80 -20.31 10.99
N ASP A 50 2.63 -19.30 10.74
CA ASP A 50 4.09 -19.44 10.58
C ASP A 50 4.88 -19.23 11.88
N GLY A 51 4.20 -19.04 13.02
CA GLY A 51 4.83 -18.83 14.34
C GLY A 51 5.27 -17.39 14.61
N SER A 52 4.98 -16.45 13.71
CA SER A 52 5.10 -15.01 14.00
C SER A 52 3.84 -14.45 14.66
N TYR A 53 3.93 -13.25 15.24
CA TYR A 53 2.83 -12.58 15.93
C TYR A 53 2.35 -11.33 15.22
N THR A 54 1.05 -11.04 15.29
CA THR A 54 0.42 -9.80 14.82
C THR A 54 -0.47 -9.18 15.89
N PHE A 55 -0.84 -7.92 15.71
CA PHE A 55 -1.82 -7.19 16.54
C PHE A 55 -3.04 -6.76 15.72
N LYS A 56 -4.08 -6.33 16.44
CA LYS A 56 -5.24 -5.66 15.85
C LYS A 56 -5.04 -4.14 15.89
N SER A 57 -5.50 -3.46 14.84
CA SER A 57 -5.61 -2.02 14.77
C SER A 57 -6.64 -1.51 15.77
N GLU A 58 -6.60 -0.21 16.06
CA GLU A 58 -7.73 0.49 16.67
C GLU A 58 -9.02 0.24 15.86
N SER A 59 -10.14 0.16 16.57
CA SER A 59 -11.45 -0.09 15.97
C SER A 59 -12.03 1.21 15.41
N LEU A 60 -11.91 1.41 14.11
CA LEU A 60 -12.66 2.43 13.38
C LEU A 60 -14.01 1.87 12.93
N ASP A 61 -15.12 2.58 13.24
CA ASP A 61 -16.50 2.20 12.90
C ASP A 61 -16.91 0.76 13.32
N GLY A 62 -16.38 0.30 14.46
CA GLY A 62 -16.63 -1.04 14.99
C GLY A 62 -15.90 -2.17 14.27
N LYS A 63 -14.90 -1.86 13.43
CA LYS A 63 -14.08 -2.84 12.69
C LYS A 63 -12.58 -2.62 12.89
N SER A 64 -11.91 -3.58 13.49
CA SER A 64 -10.45 -3.67 13.49
C SER A 64 -9.92 -4.43 12.29
N GLU A 65 -8.70 -4.10 11.87
CA GLU A 65 -7.88 -4.89 10.94
C GLU A 65 -6.71 -5.51 11.73
N THR A 66 -6.09 -6.56 11.21
CA THR A 66 -4.82 -7.05 11.76
C THR A 66 -3.66 -6.41 11.01
N MET A 67 -2.54 -6.14 11.68
CA MET A 67 -1.31 -5.62 11.05
C MET A 67 -0.81 -6.55 9.95
N HIS A 68 -0.87 -7.86 10.20
CA HIS A 68 -0.56 -8.90 9.23
C HIS A 68 -1.69 -9.94 9.18
N THR A 69 -1.69 -10.75 8.13
CA THR A 69 -2.63 -11.85 7.96
C THR A 69 -2.40 -12.97 8.97
N HIS A 70 -3.47 -13.69 9.31
CA HIS A 70 -3.40 -14.85 10.21
C HIS A 70 -2.54 -16.00 9.65
N HIS A 71 -2.27 -16.03 8.34
CA HIS A 71 -1.49 -17.10 7.71
C HIS A 71 0.02 -17.00 7.97
N GLY A 72 0.51 -15.87 8.49
CA GLY A 72 1.93 -15.68 8.76
C GLY A 72 2.42 -14.28 8.42
N ALA A 73 2.92 -13.52 9.40
CA ALA A 73 3.47 -12.18 9.14
C ALA A 73 4.80 -12.25 8.37
N VAL A 74 5.65 -13.23 8.67
CA VAL A 74 6.92 -13.45 7.98
C VAL A 74 6.70 -13.99 6.57
N THR A 75 5.78 -14.94 6.43
CA THR A 75 5.42 -15.50 5.12
C THR A 75 4.77 -14.44 4.24
N GLU A 76 3.90 -13.61 4.80
CA GLU A 76 3.32 -12.48 4.08
C GLU A 76 4.39 -11.48 3.64
N ALA A 77 5.30 -11.07 4.53
CA ALA A 77 6.43 -10.20 4.19
C ALA A 77 7.24 -10.76 3.01
N ARG A 78 7.53 -12.06 3.04
CA ARG A 78 8.29 -12.74 1.98
C ARG A 78 7.55 -12.76 0.65
N GLU A 79 6.29 -13.19 0.65
CA GLU A 79 5.52 -13.42 -0.58
C GLU A 79 4.93 -12.13 -1.16
N LYS A 80 4.66 -11.11 -0.35
CA LYS A 80 4.07 -9.84 -0.81
C LYS A 80 5.06 -8.70 -1.03
N PHE A 81 6.23 -8.73 -0.39
CA PHE A 81 7.17 -7.62 -0.49
C PHE A 81 8.53 -8.08 -0.99
N VAL A 82 9.15 -9.06 -0.32
CA VAL A 82 10.56 -9.39 -0.61
C VAL A 82 10.75 -10.08 -1.96
N LYS A 83 10.10 -11.23 -2.21
CA LYS A 83 10.21 -11.93 -3.51
C LYS A 83 9.77 -11.08 -4.70
N PRO A 84 8.62 -10.37 -4.63
CA PRO A 84 8.13 -9.58 -5.77
C PRO A 84 8.99 -8.34 -6.05
N ALA A 85 9.86 -7.93 -5.13
CA ALA A 85 10.79 -6.83 -5.33
C ALA A 85 11.97 -7.20 -6.23
N ARG A 86 12.20 -8.50 -6.49
CA ARG A 86 13.21 -9.01 -7.44
C ARG A 86 14.60 -8.41 -7.17
N LEU A 87 15.03 -8.54 -5.93
CA LEU A 87 16.25 -7.92 -5.43
C LEU A 87 17.46 -8.87 -5.50
N GLU A 88 17.23 -10.16 -5.76
CA GLU A 88 18.27 -11.18 -5.85
C GLU A 88 19.30 -10.87 -6.95
N GLY A 89 20.57 -11.18 -6.67
CA GLY A 89 21.68 -10.97 -7.61
C GLY A 89 22.19 -9.53 -7.68
N LYS A 90 21.68 -8.62 -6.84
CA LYS A 90 22.25 -7.29 -6.64
C LYS A 90 23.26 -7.31 -5.49
N ASP A 91 24.38 -6.60 -5.67
CA ASP A 91 25.41 -6.46 -4.64
C ASP A 91 25.06 -5.38 -3.61
N LYS A 92 24.28 -4.37 -4.03
CA LYS A 92 23.82 -3.26 -3.18
C LYS A 92 22.35 -2.97 -3.41
N ILE A 93 21.60 -2.89 -2.32
CA ILE A 93 20.15 -2.74 -2.31
C ILE A 93 19.78 -1.62 -1.34
N SER A 94 18.86 -0.75 -1.76
CA SER A 94 18.24 0.25 -0.89
C SER A 94 16.72 0.07 -0.90
N VAL A 95 16.11 -0.06 0.28
CA VAL A 95 14.66 -0.29 0.45
C VAL A 95 14.06 0.72 1.42
N LEU A 96 12.92 1.29 1.03
CA LEU A 96 12.09 2.13 1.89
C LEU A 96 10.86 1.34 2.36
N ASP A 97 10.74 1.11 3.66
CA ASP A 97 9.64 0.37 4.29
C ASP A 97 8.70 1.34 5.02
N ILE A 98 7.59 1.69 4.35
CA ILE A 98 6.60 2.66 4.84
C ILE A 98 5.50 1.94 5.61
N CYS A 99 5.26 2.39 6.84
CA CYS A 99 4.46 1.68 7.85
C CYS A 99 5.11 0.36 8.24
N SER A 100 6.41 0.44 8.53
CA SER A 100 7.26 -0.70 8.91
C SER A 100 6.72 -1.50 10.11
N GLY A 101 5.92 -0.88 10.98
CA GLY A 101 5.19 -1.53 12.05
C GLY A 101 6.11 -2.33 12.98
N LEU A 102 6.02 -3.66 12.89
CA LEU A 102 6.82 -4.59 13.70
C LEU A 102 8.19 -4.93 13.08
N GLY A 103 8.47 -4.42 11.87
CA GLY A 103 9.74 -4.59 11.16
C GLY A 103 9.90 -5.93 10.44
N TYR A 104 8.80 -6.68 10.20
CA TYR A 104 8.89 -7.99 9.53
C TYR A 104 9.31 -7.90 8.07
N ASN A 105 8.87 -6.88 7.33
CA ASN A 105 9.26 -6.70 5.93
C ASN A 105 10.79 -6.51 5.81
N ALA A 106 11.34 -5.58 6.61
CA ALA A 106 12.79 -5.35 6.71
C ALA A 106 13.57 -6.60 7.16
N ALA A 107 13.16 -7.26 8.25
CA ALA A 107 13.83 -8.48 8.74
C ALA A 107 13.83 -9.59 7.68
N THR A 108 12.68 -9.82 7.04
CA THR A 108 12.55 -10.84 5.99
C THR A 108 13.42 -10.50 4.80
N CYS A 109 13.54 -9.22 4.43
CA CYS A 109 14.41 -8.76 3.35
C CYS A 109 15.87 -9.12 3.62
N ILE A 110 16.38 -8.80 4.82
CA ILE A 110 17.75 -9.13 5.25
C ILE A 110 18.01 -10.63 5.18
N GLU A 111 17.12 -11.45 5.77
CA GLU A 111 17.33 -12.90 5.82
C GLU A 111 17.25 -13.55 4.43
N TYR A 112 16.37 -13.05 3.58
CA TYR A 112 16.16 -13.60 2.24
C TYR A 112 17.32 -13.30 1.28
N LEU A 113 17.92 -12.11 1.38
CA LEU A 113 19.04 -11.70 0.52
C LEU A 113 20.37 -12.31 0.95
N GLY A 114 20.50 -12.64 2.23
CA GLY A 114 21.69 -13.27 2.78
C GLY A 114 22.82 -12.29 3.10
N PRO A 115 23.96 -12.80 3.60
CA PRO A 115 24.98 -12.00 4.25
C PRO A 115 25.90 -11.23 3.30
N ASP A 116 25.94 -11.58 2.02
CA ASP A 116 26.92 -11.04 1.06
C ASP A 116 26.46 -9.75 0.38
N VAL A 117 25.26 -9.27 0.69
CA VAL A 117 24.63 -8.11 0.03
C VAL A 117 24.72 -6.88 0.93
N GLU A 118 25.09 -5.74 0.37
CA GLU A 118 25.01 -4.45 1.06
C GLU A 118 23.55 -3.96 1.07
N ILE A 119 22.95 -3.83 2.25
CA ILE A 119 21.54 -3.52 2.42
C ILE A 119 21.38 -2.20 3.18
N GLU A 120 20.75 -1.23 2.55
CA GLU A 120 20.30 0.01 3.19
C GLU A 120 18.78 -0.02 3.35
N LEU A 121 18.31 0.23 4.56
CA LEU A 121 16.89 0.21 4.92
C LEU A 121 16.49 1.53 5.59
N ASP A 122 15.46 2.17 5.05
CA ASP A 122 14.76 3.27 5.70
C ASP A 122 13.41 2.74 6.22
N LEU A 123 13.22 2.68 7.53
CA LEU A 123 12.00 2.20 8.18
C LEU A 123 11.19 3.39 8.67
N VAL A 124 9.98 3.56 8.15
CA VAL A 124 9.10 4.67 8.51
C VAL A 124 7.90 4.15 9.29
N GLU A 125 7.67 4.68 10.47
CA GLU A 125 6.52 4.34 11.32
C GLU A 125 6.16 5.54 12.19
N ILE A 126 4.89 5.93 12.17
CA ILE A 126 4.44 7.14 12.89
C ILE A 126 4.40 6.93 14.40
N SER A 127 4.16 5.69 14.86
CA SER A 127 4.02 5.35 16.26
C SER A 127 5.28 4.68 16.80
N LYS A 128 5.99 5.40 17.67
CA LYS A 128 7.11 4.86 18.46
C LYS A 128 6.70 3.60 19.22
N GLU A 129 5.51 3.61 19.82
CA GLU A 129 4.98 2.50 20.59
C GLU A 129 4.74 1.27 19.70
N THR A 130 4.24 1.47 18.48
CA THR A 130 4.07 0.37 17.51
C THR A 130 5.42 -0.26 17.18
N MET A 131 6.44 0.55 16.92
CA MET A 131 7.79 0.08 16.67
C MET A 131 8.40 -0.64 17.89
N ALA A 132 8.20 -0.10 19.10
CA ALA A 132 8.71 -0.66 20.34
C ALA A 132 8.09 -2.02 20.71
N LEU A 133 6.94 -2.40 20.12
CA LEU A 133 6.39 -3.75 20.25
C LEU A 133 7.37 -4.81 19.77
N ALA A 134 8.19 -4.50 18.74
CA ALA A 134 9.17 -5.44 18.21
C ALA A 134 10.13 -5.96 19.29
N LEU A 135 10.50 -5.13 20.28
CA LEU A 135 11.39 -5.52 21.39
C LEU A 135 10.76 -6.56 22.35
N LEU A 136 9.43 -6.68 22.31
CA LEU A 136 8.64 -7.56 23.16
C LEU A 136 8.25 -8.87 22.45
N LEU A 137 8.54 -8.99 21.15
CA LEU A 137 8.19 -10.15 20.34
C LEU A 137 9.38 -11.07 20.08
N ASP A 138 9.06 -12.32 19.80
CA ASP A 138 9.95 -13.26 19.13
C ASP A 138 9.40 -13.53 17.73
N ALA A 139 10.29 -13.82 16.78
CA ALA A 139 9.92 -14.12 15.39
C ALA A 139 10.75 -15.31 14.89
N PRO A 140 10.23 -16.12 13.95
CA PRO A 140 10.94 -17.24 13.34
C PRO A 140 11.97 -16.78 12.28
N LEU A 141 12.70 -15.70 12.56
CA LEU A 141 13.71 -15.08 11.71
C LEU A 141 14.93 -14.71 12.56
N LYS A 142 16.13 -15.11 12.15
CA LYS A 142 17.37 -14.73 12.83
C LYS A 142 17.64 -13.24 12.66
N SER A 143 17.39 -12.72 11.45
CA SER A 143 17.55 -11.30 11.11
C SER A 143 16.64 -10.38 11.93
N TYR A 144 15.58 -10.89 12.57
CA TYR A 144 14.70 -10.08 13.41
C TYR A 144 15.46 -9.44 14.57
N ARG A 145 16.52 -10.09 15.06
CA ARG A 145 17.42 -9.53 16.09
C ARG A 145 18.14 -8.27 15.62
N ILE A 146 18.44 -8.15 14.33
CA ILE A 146 19.07 -6.97 13.74
C ILE A 146 18.08 -5.79 13.78
N ILE A 147 16.81 -6.03 13.43
CA ILE A 147 15.76 -5.02 13.52
C ILE A 147 15.52 -4.61 14.98
N GLN A 148 15.44 -5.57 15.90
CA GLN A 148 15.28 -5.30 17.33
C GLN A 148 16.45 -4.47 17.90
N LYS A 149 17.68 -4.76 17.47
CA LYS A 149 18.87 -3.98 17.83
C LYS A 149 18.74 -2.53 17.34
N ALA A 150 18.41 -2.33 16.06
CA ALA A 150 18.29 -1.00 15.47
C ALA A 150 17.21 -0.16 16.17
N ILE A 151 16.05 -0.76 16.46
CA ILE A 151 14.98 -0.11 17.23
C ILE A 151 15.44 0.23 18.66
N GLU A 152 16.14 -0.71 19.32
CA GLU A 152 16.62 -0.48 20.69
C GLU A 152 17.65 0.63 20.78
N ASP A 153 18.60 0.69 19.83
CA ASP A 153 19.59 1.77 19.78
C ASP A 153 18.91 3.13 19.56
N GLU A 154 17.99 3.23 18.61
CA GLU A 154 17.24 4.47 18.35
C GLU A 154 16.46 4.94 19.59
N LEU A 155 15.77 4.03 20.26
CA LEU A 155 15.04 4.36 21.51
C LEU A 155 15.99 4.73 22.65
N TYR A 156 17.19 4.15 22.70
CA TYR A 156 18.20 4.51 23.68
C TYR A 156 18.76 5.91 23.42
N GLU A 157 19.09 6.23 22.17
CA GLU A 157 19.60 7.54 21.76
C GLU A 157 18.57 8.66 21.99
N ARG A 158 17.29 8.38 21.74
CA ARG A 158 16.16 9.26 22.08
C ARG A 158 15.85 9.36 23.58
N GLN A 159 16.57 8.60 24.42
CA GLN A 159 16.35 8.53 25.87
C GLN A 159 14.95 8.04 26.27
N ASP A 160 14.35 7.18 25.44
CA ASP A 160 13.09 6.51 25.73
C ASP A 160 13.29 5.26 26.59
N ILE A 161 14.47 4.66 26.55
CA ILE A 161 14.90 3.55 27.42
C ILE A 161 16.27 3.85 28.04
N LYS A 162 16.64 3.12 29.11
CA LYS A 162 17.92 3.31 29.81
C LYS A 162 18.95 2.21 29.59
N SER A 163 18.53 1.05 29.10
CA SER A 163 19.39 -0.12 28.97
C SER A 163 19.19 -0.78 27.62
N ARG A 164 20.29 -1.30 27.08
CA ARG A 164 20.31 -2.12 25.88
C ARG A 164 20.43 -3.60 26.25
N HIS A 165 19.64 -4.44 25.62
CA HIS A 165 19.58 -5.89 25.84
C HIS A 165 19.96 -6.68 24.59
N PHE A 166 19.87 -6.08 23.41
CA PHE A 166 20.40 -6.63 22.17
C PHE A 166 21.83 -6.11 22.06
N LEU A 167 22.82 -6.97 22.36
CA LEU A 167 24.23 -6.57 22.47
C LEU A 167 25.04 -6.89 21.22
N GLU A 168 24.48 -7.68 20.30
CA GLU A 168 25.11 -8.00 19.02
C GLU A 168 25.06 -6.77 18.11
N ASP A 169 26.20 -6.44 17.50
CA ASP A 169 26.28 -5.34 16.55
C ASP A 169 25.54 -5.68 15.25
N ILE A 170 24.98 -4.65 14.62
CA ILE A 170 24.42 -4.78 13.27
C ILE A 170 25.60 -5.06 12.32
N PRO A 171 25.51 -6.08 11.43
CA PRO A 171 26.57 -6.36 10.46
C PRO A 171 26.94 -5.13 9.62
N ASP A 172 28.24 -4.94 9.34
CA ASP A 172 28.77 -3.76 8.63
C ASP A 172 28.15 -3.53 7.23
N ASN A 173 27.66 -4.59 6.60
CA ASN A 173 26.99 -4.54 5.30
C ASN A 173 25.50 -4.17 5.39
N ILE A 174 24.96 -3.91 6.59
CA ILE A 174 23.57 -3.55 6.81
C ILE A 174 23.49 -2.19 7.48
N SER A 175 22.83 -1.24 6.82
CA SER A 175 22.52 0.08 7.35
C SER A 175 21.01 0.22 7.53
N ILE A 176 20.58 0.63 8.72
CA ILE A 176 19.16 0.80 9.06
C ILE A 176 18.96 2.20 9.65
N SER A 177 18.07 2.98 9.03
CA SER A 177 17.64 4.29 9.51
C SER A 177 16.17 4.23 9.90
N LEU A 178 15.85 4.70 11.11
CA LEU A 178 14.48 4.69 11.64
C LEU A 178 13.89 6.10 11.64
N HIS A 179 12.73 6.25 11.00
CA HIS A 179 11.98 7.49 10.88
C HIS A 179 10.68 7.38 11.66
N ILE A 180 10.72 7.80 12.93
CA ILE A 180 9.55 7.82 13.80
C ILE A 180 8.76 9.12 13.59
N GLU A 181 8.06 9.21 12.46
CA GLU A 181 7.34 10.40 12.00
C GLU A 181 6.23 10.04 10.99
N ASP A 182 5.35 10.99 10.67
CA ASP A 182 4.43 10.86 9.54
C ASP A 182 5.21 10.59 8.24
N ALA A 183 4.80 9.57 7.51
CA ALA A 183 5.44 9.20 6.25
C ALA A 183 5.39 10.32 5.22
N ARG A 184 4.36 11.17 5.23
CA ARG A 184 4.25 12.35 4.33
C ARG A 184 5.33 13.39 4.59
N GLU A 185 5.81 13.50 5.84
CA GLU A 185 6.91 14.39 6.18
C GLU A 185 8.26 13.72 5.90
N THR A 186 8.38 12.43 6.23
CA THR A 186 9.60 11.65 5.99
C THR A 186 9.98 11.65 4.52
N VAL A 187 9.04 11.34 3.61
CA VAL A 187 9.34 11.25 2.16
C VAL A 187 9.76 12.58 1.54
N LYS A 188 9.45 13.72 2.17
CA LYS A 188 9.91 15.05 1.74
C LYS A 188 11.35 15.33 2.19
N LYS A 189 11.77 14.72 3.31
CA LYS A 189 13.10 14.90 3.91
C LYS A 189 14.13 13.93 3.38
N LEU A 190 13.71 12.76 2.90
CA LEU A 190 14.61 11.79 2.29
C LEU A 190 15.33 12.43 1.10
N GLU A 191 16.61 12.74 1.30
CA GLU A 191 17.48 13.32 0.27
C GLU A 191 17.89 12.24 -0.74
N GLY A 192 17.91 12.60 -2.02
CA GLY A 192 18.37 11.73 -3.10
C GLY A 192 17.26 11.28 -4.04
N HIS A 193 17.28 11.81 -5.26
CA HIS A 193 16.49 11.25 -6.35
C HIS A 193 17.00 9.84 -6.69
N ASN A 194 16.08 8.94 -7.05
CA ASN A 194 16.41 7.60 -7.54
C ASN A 194 17.24 6.76 -6.54
N LYS A 195 16.88 6.79 -5.26
CA LYS A 195 17.59 6.07 -4.19
C LYS A 195 17.17 4.60 -4.08
N TYR A 196 15.87 4.29 -4.18
CA TYR A 196 15.36 2.98 -3.75
C TYR A 196 15.18 1.98 -4.89
N ASP A 197 15.63 0.76 -4.66
CA ASP A 197 15.34 -0.41 -5.49
C ASP A 197 13.91 -0.92 -5.25
N ALA A 198 13.42 -0.81 -4.03
CA ALA A 198 12.04 -1.13 -3.70
C ALA A 198 11.47 -0.20 -2.62
N ILE A 199 10.18 0.07 -2.74
CA ILE A 199 9.37 0.72 -1.70
C ILE A 199 8.31 -0.29 -1.27
N PHE A 200 8.37 -0.72 -0.01
CA PHE A 200 7.33 -1.52 0.62
C PHE A 200 6.30 -0.56 1.20
N LEU A 201 5.11 -0.51 0.60
CA LEU A 201 4.02 0.35 1.03
C LEU A 201 2.95 -0.51 1.71
N ASP A 202 3.04 -0.59 3.04
CA ASP A 202 2.21 -1.48 3.87
C ASP A 202 1.35 -0.76 4.94
N PRO A 203 0.64 0.34 4.62
CA PRO A 203 -0.24 0.96 5.61
C PRO A 203 -1.56 0.19 5.73
N PHE A 204 -2.41 0.57 6.69
CA PHE A 204 -3.78 0.04 6.77
C PHE A 204 -4.59 0.28 5.48
N SER A 205 -5.77 -0.34 5.40
CA SER A 205 -6.55 -0.32 4.17
C SER A 205 -6.82 1.10 3.66
N PRO A 206 -7.02 1.33 2.34
CA PRO A 206 -7.11 2.68 1.79
C PRO A 206 -8.24 3.56 2.34
N LEU A 207 -9.25 2.98 3.00
CA LEU A 207 -10.29 3.75 3.68
C LEU A 207 -9.90 4.17 5.10
N LYS A 208 -8.88 3.53 5.67
CA LYS A 208 -8.35 3.81 7.00
C LYS A 208 -7.14 4.74 6.98
N SER A 209 -6.27 4.60 5.96
CA SER A 209 -5.08 5.45 5.77
C SER A 209 -5.02 6.07 4.37
N PRO A 210 -6.08 6.77 3.90
CA PRO A 210 -6.16 7.32 2.54
C PRO A 210 -5.02 8.28 2.19
N GLU A 211 -4.44 8.96 3.18
CA GLU A 211 -3.32 9.90 3.04
C GLU A 211 -2.05 9.28 2.44
N LEU A 212 -1.88 7.96 2.57
CA LEU A 212 -0.75 7.20 2.01
C LEU A 212 -1.05 6.58 0.64
N TYR A 213 -2.19 6.93 0.05
CA TYR A 213 -2.65 6.42 -1.25
C TYR A 213 -3.10 7.53 -2.21
N THR A 214 -2.67 8.77 -1.98
CA THR A 214 -3.04 9.93 -2.81
C THR A 214 -2.13 10.06 -4.03
N ILE A 215 -2.60 10.78 -5.05
CA ILE A 215 -1.77 11.10 -6.22
C ILE A 215 -0.51 11.84 -5.80
N GLU A 216 -0.65 12.79 -4.87
CA GLU A 216 0.44 13.64 -4.40
C GLU A 216 1.50 12.82 -3.67
N PHE A 217 1.08 11.88 -2.83
CA PHE A 217 2.00 10.98 -2.13
C PHE A 217 2.77 10.08 -3.12
N PHE A 218 2.08 9.42 -4.06
CA PHE A 218 2.74 8.61 -5.10
C PHE A 218 3.66 9.44 -5.99
N THR A 219 3.34 10.70 -6.27
CA THR A 219 4.19 11.59 -7.07
C THR A 219 5.54 11.82 -6.38
N ILE A 220 5.57 11.93 -5.04
CA ILE A 220 6.83 12.00 -4.29
C ILE A 220 7.57 10.66 -4.35
N LEU A 221 6.87 9.54 -4.11
CA LEU A 221 7.51 8.22 -4.15
C LEU A 221 8.17 7.93 -5.49
N ASN A 222 7.56 8.38 -6.60
CA ASN A 222 8.14 8.25 -7.94
C ASN A 222 9.55 8.86 -8.04
N ASN A 223 9.80 9.99 -7.37
CA ASN A 223 11.10 10.66 -7.41
C ASN A 223 12.17 9.93 -6.59
N LEU A 224 11.76 9.09 -5.63
CA LEU A 224 12.64 8.32 -4.78
C LEU A 224 13.02 6.96 -5.40
N LEU A 225 12.25 6.47 -6.37
CA LEU A 225 12.51 5.19 -7.03
C LEU A 225 13.65 5.27 -8.04
N LYS A 226 14.54 4.26 -8.03
CA LYS A 226 15.45 4.01 -9.15
C LYS A 226 14.68 3.76 -10.45
N PRO A 227 15.31 3.89 -11.64
CA PRO A 227 14.64 3.63 -12.92
C PRO A 227 13.96 2.26 -13.05
N HIS A 228 14.52 1.23 -12.39
CA HIS A 228 13.96 -0.13 -12.32
C HIS A 228 13.37 -0.45 -10.94
N GLY A 229 13.16 0.58 -10.11
CA GLY A 229 12.62 0.42 -8.77
C GLY A 229 11.15 0.04 -8.79
N ILE A 230 10.70 -0.60 -7.71
CA ILE A 230 9.35 -1.17 -7.59
C ILE A 230 8.66 -0.65 -6.34
N ILE A 231 7.41 -0.21 -6.46
CA ILE A 231 6.49 -0.05 -5.31
C ILE A 231 5.64 -1.30 -5.21
N LEU A 232 5.59 -1.88 -4.01
CA LEU A 232 4.76 -3.03 -3.69
C LEU A 232 3.77 -2.67 -2.60
N THR A 233 2.51 -3.08 -2.80
CA THR A 233 1.48 -2.97 -1.78
C THR A 233 0.50 -4.13 -1.89
N TYR A 234 -0.07 -4.58 -0.77
CA TYR A 234 -1.05 -5.66 -0.76
C TYR A 234 -2.40 -5.28 -1.35
N THR A 235 -2.70 -3.98 -1.51
CA THR A 235 -4.01 -3.52 -1.96
C THR A 235 -4.16 -3.59 -3.48
N SER A 236 -5.33 -4.04 -3.95
CA SER A 236 -5.75 -3.98 -5.35
C SER A 236 -6.86 -2.95 -5.59
N ALA A 237 -7.03 -2.01 -4.67
CA ALA A 237 -8.13 -1.05 -4.74
C ALA A 237 -8.01 -0.14 -5.97
N ALA A 238 -9.10 -0.03 -6.73
CA ALA A 238 -9.20 0.83 -7.91
C ALA A 238 -8.71 2.28 -7.71
N PRO A 239 -9.06 3.02 -6.62
CA PRO A 239 -8.56 4.38 -6.44
C PRO A 239 -7.05 4.47 -6.23
N VAL A 240 -6.44 3.42 -5.65
CA VAL A 240 -4.99 3.37 -5.41
C VAL A 240 -4.26 3.13 -6.72
N ARG A 241 -4.70 2.12 -7.50
CA ARG A 241 -4.16 1.86 -8.84
C ARG A 241 -4.37 3.05 -9.78
N ALA A 242 -5.49 3.75 -9.66
CA ALA A 242 -5.73 5.01 -10.38
C ALA A 242 -4.74 6.09 -9.98
N ALA A 243 -4.51 6.30 -8.68
CA ALA A 243 -3.55 7.29 -8.20
C ALA A 243 -2.12 7.02 -8.70
N MET A 244 -1.69 5.75 -8.70
CA MET A 244 -0.41 5.32 -9.28
C MET A 244 -0.34 5.58 -10.79
N VAL A 245 -1.38 5.25 -11.55
CA VAL A 245 -1.44 5.53 -13.01
C VAL A 245 -1.38 7.02 -13.28
N THR A 246 -2.14 7.83 -12.52
CA THR A 246 -2.19 9.29 -12.66
C THR A 246 -0.87 9.95 -12.26
N SER A 247 -0.14 9.41 -11.27
CA SER A 247 1.19 9.91 -10.90
C SER A 247 2.27 9.53 -11.91
N GLY A 248 1.96 8.66 -12.88
CA GLY A 248 2.86 8.29 -13.98
C GLY A 248 3.43 6.87 -13.89
N LEU A 249 3.11 6.09 -12.86
CA LEU A 249 3.58 4.71 -12.74
C LEU A 249 2.89 3.76 -13.71
N HIS A 250 3.64 2.79 -14.20
CA HIS A 250 3.07 1.58 -14.78
C HIS A 250 2.63 0.65 -13.65
N VAL A 251 1.46 0.03 -13.79
CA VAL A 251 0.85 -0.83 -12.76
C VAL A 251 0.54 -2.20 -13.33
N GLY A 252 0.75 -3.23 -12.51
CA GLY A 252 0.41 -4.61 -12.81
C GLY A 252 -0.24 -5.32 -11.63
N GLU A 253 -0.64 -6.56 -11.88
CA GLU A 253 -1.10 -7.42 -10.80
C GLU A 253 0.08 -7.67 -9.87
N GLY A 254 -0.08 -7.26 -8.62
CA GLY A 254 0.90 -7.49 -7.59
C GLY A 254 0.81 -8.89 -6.99
N PRO A 255 1.63 -9.14 -5.96
CA PRO A 255 1.69 -10.41 -5.28
C PRO A 255 0.38 -10.75 -4.57
N SER A 256 0.06 -12.03 -4.48
CA SER A 256 -1.12 -12.53 -3.79
C SER A 256 -0.75 -13.66 -2.84
N PHE A 257 -1.04 -13.48 -1.55
CA PHE A 257 -0.83 -14.50 -0.53
C PHE A 257 -2.02 -14.50 0.45
N GLY A 258 -2.64 -15.67 0.66
CA GLY A 258 -3.84 -15.88 1.50
C GLY A 258 -5.15 -15.25 0.97
N ARG A 259 -5.08 -14.07 0.36
CA ARG A 259 -6.20 -13.38 -0.32
C ARG A 259 -5.77 -12.96 -1.72
N ARG A 260 -6.74 -12.87 -2.64
CA ARG A 260 -6.49 -12.30 -3.98
C ARG A 260 -6.26 -10.80 -3.85
N GLY A 261 -5.31 -10.29 -4.62
CA GLY A 261 -5.06 -8.85 -4.75
C GLY A 261 -3.68 -8.43 -4.24
N GLY A 262 -3.18 -7.37 -4.86
CA GLY A 262 -1.88 -6.75 -4.67
C GLY A 262 -1.62 -5.81 -5.85
N THR A 263 -0.74 -4.84 -5.69
CA THR A 263 -0.31 -3.99 -6.81
C THR A 263 1.21 -3.92 -6.82
N LEU A 264 1.77 -4.14 -8.00
CA LEU A 264 3.16 -3.85 -8.32
C LEU A 264 3.16 -2.64 -9.24
N ALA A 265 3.95 -1.62 -8.90
CA ALA A 265 4.08 -0.42 -9.71
C ALA A 265 5.55 -0.05 -9.94
N SER A 266 5.87 0.49 -11.11
CA SER A 266 7.22 0.92 -11.46
C SER A 266 7.19 2.07 -12.47
N LEU A 267 8.27 2.86 -12.53
CA LEU A 267 8.50 3.82 -13.60
C LEU A 267 8.77 3.14 -14.94
N ASN A 268 9.23 1.88 -14.92
CA ASN A 268 9.57 1.13 -16.12
C ASN A 268 8.51 0.05 -16.40
N LYS A 269 7.87 0.12 -17.56
CA LYS A 269 6.86 -0.85 -18.00
C LYS A 269 7.38 -2.28 -18.14
N GLU A 270 8.67 -2.45 -18.44
CA GLU A 270 9.30 -3.77 -18.64
C GLU A 270 9.39 -4.56 -17.33
N ILE A 271 9.24 -3.91 -16.18
CA ILE A 271 9.18 -4.55 -14.87
C ILE A 271 7.80 -5.19 -14.61
N ILE A 272 6.78 -4.77 -15.37
CA ILE A 272 5.40 -5.21 -15.21
C ILE A 272 5.16 -6.49 -16.03
N ASP A 273 5.48 -7.64 -15.46
CA ASP A 273 5.29 -8.94 -16.15
C ASP A 273 3.81 -9.28 -16.36
N LYS A 274 2.97 -8.91 -15.39
CA LYS A 274 1.56 -9.26 -15.39
C LYS A 274 0.71 -7.98 -15.41
N PRO A 275 0.15 -7.61 -16.58
CA PRO A 275 -0.74 -6.46 -16.65
C PRO A 275 -2.01 -6.71 -15.83
N LEU A 276 -2.71 -5.62 -15.49
CA LEU A 276 -4.00 -5.68 -14.82
C LEU A 276 -5.03 -6.42 -15.68
N SER A 277 -5.98 -7.08 -15.03
CA SER A 277 -7.11 -7.68 -15.74
C SER A 277 -7.92 -6.63 -16.51
N MET A 278 -8.53 -7.00 -17.64
CA MET A 278 -9.38 -6.08 -18.42
C MET A 278 -10.50 -5.46 -17.58
N ASN A 279 -11.05 -6.22 -16.63
CA ASN A 279 -12.11 -5.75 -15.75
C ASN A 279 -11.58 -4.66 -14.81
N ASP A 280 -10.39 -4.84 -14.23
CA ASP A 280 -9.79 -3.84 -13.35
C ASP A 280 -9.41 -2.58 -14.11
N GLU A 281 -8.79 -2.70 -15.28
CA GLU A 281 -8.49 -1.54 -16.14
C GLU A 281 -9.75 -0.73 -16.44
N ARG A 282 -10.86 -1.39 -16.78
CA ARG A 282 -12.14 -0.71 -17.03
C ARG A 282 -12.74 -0.08 -15.78
N MET A 283 -12.63 -0.74 -14.63
CA MET A 283 -13.12 -0.19 -13.37
C MET A 283 -12.31 1.04 -12.94
N ILE A 284 -11.00 1.02 -13.17
CA ILE A 284 -10.09 2.16 -12.92
C ILE A 284 -10.40 3.30 -13.90
N ALA A 285 -10.47 3.01 -15.19
CA ALA A 285 -10.61 4.06 -16.21
C ALA A 285 -12.00 4.69 -16.28
N LEU A 286 -13.06 3.90 -16.11
CA LEU A 286 -14.41 4.28 -16.54
C LEU A 286 -15.41 4.41 -15.39
N SER A 287 -15.10 3.91 -14.19
CA SER A 287 -16.05 3.93 -13.07
C SER A 287 -15.67 4.93 -12.00
N ASP A 288 -16.65 5.35 -11.21
CA ASP A 288 -16.44 6.19 -10.02
C ASP A 288 -15.63 5.49 -8.92
N ALA A 289 -15.34 4.19 -9.02
CA ALA A 289 -14.39 3.53 -8.11
C ALA A 289 -12.94 3.91 -8.43
N GLY A 290 -12.63 4.22 -9.69
CA GLY A 290 -11.31 4.65 -10.15
C GLY A 290 -10.99 6.11 -9.87
N ILE A 291 -11.92 6.88 -9.27
CA ILE A 291 -11.61 8.24 -8.79
C ILE A 291 -10.60 8.11 -7.64
N PRO A 292 -9.40 8.71 -7.75
CA PRO A 292 -8.30 8.56 -6.79
C PRO A 292 -8.55 9.33 -5.48
N PHE A 293 -7.63 9.20 -4.53
CA PHE A 293 -7.58 10.07 -3.35
C PHE A 293 -6.68 11.27 -3.63
N HIS A 294 -6.97 12.40 -2.98
CA HIS A 294 -6.24 13.66 -3.13
C HIS A 294 -5.92 14.27 -1.76
N ASP A 295 -4.65 14.63 -1.56
CA ASP A 295 -4.15 15.41 -0.42
C ASP A 295 -3.15 16.48 -0.93
N PRO A 296 -3.65 17.58 -1.53
CA PRO A 296 -2.81 18.56 -2.25
C PRO A 296 -1.64 19.14 -1.43
N ASP A 297 -1.86 19.37 -0.14
CA ASP A 297 -0.87 19.96 0.77
C ASP A 297 -0.13 18.91 1.61
N LEU A 298 -0.47 17.62 1.46
CA LEU A 298 0.05 16.50 2.24
C LEU A 298 -0.15 16.68 3.75
N LYS A 299 -1.28 17.26 4.14
CA LYS A 299 -1.62 17.64 5.52
C LYS A 299 -3.07 17.35 5.89
N GLY A 300 -3.90 16.90 4.94
CA GLY A 300 -5.31 16.61 5.19
C GLY A 300 -5.47 15.46 6.17
N SER A 301 -6.53 15.47 6.97
CA SER A 301 -6.92 14.27 7.71
C SER A 301 -7.53 13.22 6.80
N SER A 302 -7.54 11.98 7.28
CA SER A 302 -8.22 10.87 6.61
C SER A 302 -9.68 11.20 6.32
N GLN A 303 -10.39 11.88 7.24
CA GLN A 303 -11.78 12.29 7.04
C GLN A 303 -11.94 13.30 5.89
N GLU A 304 -11.08 14.33 5.84
CA GLU A 304 -11.11 15.33 4.77
C GLU A 304 -10.83 14.72 3.40
N ILE A 305 -9.85 13.82 3.31
CA ILE A 305 -9.48 13.13 2.07
C ILE A 305 -10.63 12.22 1.60
N LEU A 306 -11.23 11.45 2.51
CA LEU A 306 -12.39 10.61 2.20
C LEU A 306 -13.60 11.42 1.76
N GLN A 307 -13.86 12.55 2.42
CA GLN A 307 -14.98 13.42 2.10
C GLN A 307 -14.80 14.09 0.73
N ARG A 308 -13.59 14.59 0.42
CA ARG A 308 -13.24 15.13 -0.89
C ARG A 308 -13.49 14.11 -2.00
N ARG A 309 -12.96 12.89 -1.82
CA ARG A 309 -13.17 11.80 -2.78
C ARG A 309 -14.64 11.42 -2.90
N LYS A 310 -15.39 11.40 -1.79
CA LYS A 310 -16.83 11.10 -1.82
C LYS A 310 -17.59 12.12 -2.65
N GLN A 311 -17.33 13.41 -2.46
CA GLN A 311 -17.94 14.49 -3.24
C GLN A 311 -17.62 14.35 -4.73
N GLU A 312 -16.35 14.12 -5.08
CA GLU A 312 -15.95 13.92 -6.47
C GLU A 312 -16.65 12.71 -7.09
N ARG A 313 -16.75 11.59 -6.36
CA ARG A 313 -17.50 10.41 -6.81
C ARG A 313 -18.98 10.69 -7.02
N GLU A 314 -19.60 11.51 -6.18
CA GLU A 314 -21.00 11.90 -6.30
C GLU A 314 -21.23 12.79 -7.53
N ILE A 315 -20.33 13.74 -7.79
CA ILE A 315 -20.36 14.63 -8.95
C ILE A 315 -20.14 13.85 -10.25
N SER A 316 -19.16 12.95 -10.30
CA SER A 316 -18.83 12.21 -11.51
C SER A 316 -19.82 11.11 -11.87
N ARG A 317 -20.47 10.49 -10.88
CA ARG A 317 -21.29 9.28 -11.09
C ARG A 317 -22.50 9.56 -11.97
N GLY A 318 -22.49 8.97 -13.15
CA GLY A 318 -23.55 9.11 -14.15
C GLY A 318 -23.46 10.39 -14.96
N ASN A 319 -22.39 11.18 -14.80
CA ASN A 319 -22.08 12.36 -15.59
C ASN A 319 -20.85 12.11 -16.47
N ASP A 320 -19.72 11.71 -15.88
CA ASP A 320 -18.46 11.39 -16.59
C ASP A 320 -17.85 10.04 -16.20
N ARG A 321 -18.45 9.35 -15.23
CA ARG A 321 -18.07 8.01 -14.77
C ARG A 321 -19.28 7.10 -14.60
N PHE A 322 -19.11 5.82 -14.91
CA PHE A 322 -20.12 4.81 -14.59
C PHE A 322 -20.18 4.54 -13.08
N SER A 323 -21.33 4.05 -12.60
CA SER A 323 -21.46 3.66 -11.19
C SER A 323 -20.77 2.32 -10.92
N SER A 324 -19.87 2.30 -9.96
CA SER A 324 -19.17 1.08 -9.51
C SER A 324 -20.09 0.04 -8.87
N THR A 325 -21.27 0.42 -8.39
CA THR A 325 -22.24 -0.51 -7.76
C THR A 325 -22.73 -1.60 -8.71
N VAL A 326 -22.90 -1.27 -9.99
CA VAL A 326 -23.39 -2.19 -11.02
C VAL A 326 -22.24 -2.73 -11.88
N LYS A 327 -21.05 -2.11 -11.78
CA LYS A 327 -19.85 -2.44 -12.55
C LYS A 327 -20.10 -2.44 -14.07
N THR A 328 -20.96 -1.56 -14.57
CA THR A 328 -21.30 -1.40 -15.99
C THR A 328 -20.10 -1.49 -16.95
N PRO A 329 -18.93 -0.87 -16.66
CA PRO A 329 -17.79 -0.93 -17.58
C PRO A 329 -17.35 -2.35 -17.96
N ILE A 330 -17.42 -3.32 -17.04
CA ILE A 330 -16.93 -4.69 -17.30
C ILE A 330 -17.75 -5.42 -18.36
N TYR A 331 -18.94 -4.91 -18.69
CA TYR A 331 -19.86 -5.49 -19.66
C TYR A 331 -19.81 -4.82 -21.04
N LEU A 332 -19.07 -3.72 -21.20
CA LEU A 332 -18.93 -3.05 -22.51
C LEU A 332 -18.33 -4.01 -23.55
N ASN A 333 -18.94 -4.05 -24.73
CA ASN A 333 -18.66 -5.03 -25.80
C ASN A 333 -18.86 -6.49 -25.38
N ARG A 334 -19.85 -6.78 -24.53
CA ARG A 334 -20.26 -8.15 -24.17
C ARG A 334 -21.77 -8.29 -24.23
N GLU A 335 -22.24 -9.47 -24.63
CA GLU A 335 -23.64 -9.82 -24.51
C GLU A 335 -23.97 -10.16 -23.06
N LEU A 336 -25.16 -9.73 -22.62
CA LEU A 336 -25.74 -10.09 -21.34
C LEU A 336 -27.09 -10.76 -21.55
N GLU A 337 -27.32 -11.84 -20.80
CA GLU A 337 -28.62 -12.51 -20.74
C GLU A 337 -29.72 -11.58 -20.23
N GLU A 338 -30.93 -11.78 -20.74
CA GLU A 338 -32.09 -11.02 -20.31
C GLU A 338 -32.37 -11.21 -18.82
N GLY A 339 -32.60 -10.11 -18.10
CA GLY A 339 -32.84 -10.20 -16.66
C GLY A 339 -32.68 -8.91 -15.89
N ARG A 340 -32.67 -9.03 -14.55
CA ARG A 340 -32.53 -7.87 -13.65
C ARG A 340 -31.15 -7.21 -13.78
N LEU A 341 -30.09 -7.98 -13.98
CA LEU A 341 -28.74 -7.45 -14.13
C LEU A 341 -28.61 -6.60 -15.39
N LYS A 342 -28.95 -7.16 -16.57
CA LYS A 342 -28.93 -6.44 -17.85
C LYS A 342 -29.69 -5.12 -17.79
N ARG A 343 -30.92 -5.14 -17.25
CA ARG A 343 -31.73 -3.91 -17.06
C ARG A 343 -31.03 -2.84 -16.21
N ARG A 344 -30.32 -3.24 -15.14
CA ARG A 344 -29.57 -2.30 -14.28
C ARG A 344 -28.33 -1.75 -14.99
N VAL A 345 -27.62 -2.61 -15.72
CA VAL A 345 -26.44 -2.26 -16.51
C VAL A 345 -26.83 -1.27 -17.59
N LEU A 346 -27.84 -1.58 -18.42
CA LEU A 346 -28.33 -0.69 -19.47
C LEU A 346 -28.85 0.64 -18.92
N ARG A 347 -29.56 0.64 -17.78
CA ARG A 347 -29.97 1.91 -17.15
C ARG A 347 -28.78 2.78 -16.76
N ASN A 348 -27.71 2.18 -16.23
CA ASN A 348 -26.52 2.94 -15.87
C ASN A 348 -25.71 3.37 -17.10
N LEU A 349 -25.72 2.55 -18.15
CA LEU A 349 -25.12 2.84 -19.46
C LEU A 349 -25.78 4.06 -20.12
N ASN A 350 -27.10 4.08 -20.17
CA ASN A 350 -27.89 5.15 -20.78
C ASN A 350 -27.70 6.52 -20.10
N LYS A 351 -27.31 6.55 -18.81
CA LYS A 351 -27.00 7.82 -18.13
C LYS A 351 -25.87 8.60 -18.79
N LEU A 352 -24.91 7.90 -19.40
CA LEU A 352 -23.80 8.49 -20.14
C LEU A 352 -24.06 8.58 -21.65
N GLY A 353 -25.32 8.40 -22.09
CA GLY A 353 -25.70 8.53 -23.50
C GLY A 353 -25.19 7.42 -24.42
N PHE A 354 -25.00 6.20 -23.89
CA PHE A 354 -24.68 5.00 -24.66
C PHE A 354 -25.97 4.21 -24.92
N ASP A 355 -26.19 3.80 -26.16
CA ASP A 355 -27.45 3.16 -26.58
C ASP A 355 -27.53 1.68 -26.15
N ASP A 356 -26.41 0.97 -26.24
CA ASP A 356 -26.31 -0.45 -25.88
C ASP A 356 -24.85 -0.86 -25.57
N LEU A 357 -24.68 -2.01 -24.89
CA LEU A 357 -23.39 -2.59 -24.53
C LEU A 357 -22.52 -2.92 -25.76
N THR A 358 -23.14 -3.16 -26.92
CA THR A 358 -22.43 -3.48 -28.17
C THR A 358 -22.41 -2.32 -29.18
N SER A 359 -22.91 -1.15 -28.79
CA SER A 359 -22.93 0.07 -29.63
C SER A 359 -21.52 0.52 -30.06
N ASP A 360 -21.46 1.35 -31.11
CA ASP A 360 -20.22 1.95 -31.59
C ASP A 360 -19.47 2.72 -30.50
N LYS A 361 -20.19 3.45 -29.64
CA LYS A 361 -19.60 4.14 -28.48
C LYS A 361 -18.99 3.14 -27.50
N SER A 362 -19.73 2.09 -27.14
CA SER A 362 -19.26 1.05 -26.22
C SER A 362 -17.99 0.37 -26.75
N ARG A 363 -17.98 -0.02 -28.03
CA ARG A 363 -16.81 -0.61 -28.70
C ARG A 363 -15.64 0.37 -28.75
N PHE A 364 -15.89 1.63 -29.10
CA PHE A 364 -14.86 2.66 -29.18
C PHE A 364 -14.13 2.86 -27.84
N VAL A 365 -14.88 2.98 -26.74
CA VAL A 365 -14.30 3.23 -25.41
C VAL A 365 -13.37 2.10 -24.98
N VAL A 366 -13.77 0.82 -25.12
CA VAL A 366 -12.95 -0.31 -24.64
C VAL A 366 -12.02 -0.92 -25.68
N CYS A 367 -12.05 -0.42 -26.93
CA CYS A 367 -11.15 -0.87 -27.99
C CYS A 367 -9.64 -0.85 -27.63
N PRO A 368 -9.10 0.04 -26.78
CA PRO A 368 -7.68 0.01 -26.39
C PRO A 368 -7.20 -1.31 -25.78
N GLN A 369 -8.12 -2.16 -25.31
CA GLN A 369 -7.80 -3.44 -24.68
C GLN A 369 -7.76 -4.64 -25.64
N TYR A 370 -8.00 -4.44 -26.93
CA TYR A 370 -8.04 -5.51 -27.92
C TYR A 370 -6.85 -5.39 -28.87
N SER A 371 -6.28 -6.54 -29.28
CA SER A 371 -5.19 -6.61 -30.26
C SER A 371 -5.62 -6.13 -31.64
N ASP A 372 -6.89 -6.37 -31.98
CA ASP A 372 -7.52 -5.95 -33.22
C ASP A 372 -8.52 -4.81 -32.96
N CYS A 373 -8.61 -3.87 -33.89
CA CYS A 373 -9.53 -2.75 -33.76
C CYS A 373 -10.99 -3.21 -33.85
N ILE A 374 -11.70 -3.19 -32.71
CA ILE A 374 -13.12 -3.57 -32.65
C ILE A 374 -14.09 -2.41 -32.94
N CYS A 375 -13.60 -1.17 -33.07
CA CYS A 375 -14.43 0.01 -33.28
C CYS A 375 -14.40 0.56 -34.71
N GLY A 376 -13.64 -0.06 -35.62
CA GLY A 376 -13.55 0.35 -37.03
C GLY A 376 -12.78 1.65 -37.30
N ARG A 377 -12.06 2.19 -36.31
CA ARG A 377 -11.33 3.47 -36.41
C ARG A 377 -9.82 3.34 -36.57
N ASN A 378 -9.31 2.15 -36.92
CA ASN A 378 -7.87 1.87 -37.05
C ASN A 378 -7.05 2.33 -35.83
N CYS A 379 -7.48 1.91 -34.63
CA CYS A 379 -6.80 2.27 -33.39
C CYS A 379 -5.41 1.63 -33.29
N LYS A 380 -4.46 2.35 -32.67
CA LYS A 380 -3.16 1.78 -32.27
C LYS A 380 -3.32 0.78 -31.11
N ASN A 381 -2.34 -0.10 -30.98
CA ASN A 381 -2.24 -1.05 -29.88
C ASN A 381 -1.51 -0.45 -28.68
N TYR A 382 -1.89 -0.91 -27.49
CA TYR A 382 -1.34 -0.48 -26.21
C TYR A 382 -0.83 -1.69 -25.45
N ASP A 383 0.46 -1.73 -25.15
CA ASP A 383 1.13 -2.90 -24.57
C ASP A 383 0.98 -2.98 -23.04
N ASN A 384 0.73 -1.86 -22.35
CA ASN A 384 0.66 -1.80 -20.89
C ASN A 384 -0.67 -1.23 -20.34
N SER A 385 -1.00 -1.59 -19.10
CA SER A 385 -2.27 -1.21 -18.45
C SER A 385 -2.43 0.28 -18.26
N ARG A 386 -1.34 1.01 -17.94
CA ARG A 386 -1.37 2.48 -17.74
C ARG A 386 -1.91 3.19 -18.97
N GLU A 387 -1.38 2.86 -20.14
CA GLU A 387 -1.81 3.48 -21.40
C GLU A 387 -3.24 3.09 -21.78
N ARG A 388 -3.63 1.82 -21.59
CA ARG A 388 -5.01 1.39 -21.82
C ARG A 388 -6.00 2.13 -20.92
N ILE A 389 -5.67 2.29 -19.65
CA ILE A 389 -6.50 3.02 -18.68
C ILE A 389 -6.64 4.48 -19.10
N ASN A 390 -5.53 5.17 -19.39
CA ASN A 390 -5.54 6.57 -19.78
C ASN A 390 -6.31 6.78 -21.09
N GLU A 391 -6.12 5.91 -22.08
CA GLU A 391 -6.83 6.01 -23.34
C GLU A 391 -8.33 5.76 -23.18
N MET A 392 -8.74 4.73 -22.42
CA MET A 392 -10.15 4.46 -22.15
C MET A 392 -10.81 5.65 -21.45
N ASN A 393 -10.12 6.27 -20.49
CA ASN A 393 -10.58 7.48 -19.82
C ASN A 393 -10.74 8.65 -20.82
N ASN A 394 -9.71 8.96 -21.61
CA ASN A 394 -9.74 10.02 -22.62
C ASN A 394 -10.89 9.83 -23.62
N ARG A 395 -11.11 8.60 -24.07
CA ARG A 395 -12.21 8.27 -25.00
C ARG A 395 -13.57 8.50 -24.38
N LEU A 396 -13.78 8.09 -23.12
CA LEU A 396 -15.02 8.36 -22.42
C LEU A 396 -15.27 9.87 -22.31
N THR A 397 -14.27 10.64 -21.88
CA THR A 397 -14.35 12.11 -21.80
C THR A 397 -14.64 12.75 -23.15
N SER A 398 -14.07 12.25 -24.25
CA SER A 398 -14.32 12.80 -25.59
C SER A 398 -15.73 12.58 -26.14
N LEU A 399 -16.50 11.66 -25.54
CA LEU A 399 -17.86 11.32 -25.97
C LEU A 399 -18.94 12.09 -25.21
N LEU A 400 -18.57 12.75 -24.11
CA LEU A 400 -19.45 13.46 -23.18
C LEU A 400 -19.22 14.97 -23.34
#